data_AF-A0A6P0UEE8-F1
#
_entry.id   AF-A0A6P0UEE8-F1
#
_cell.length_a   1.000
_cell.length_b   1.000
_cell.length_c   1.000
_cell.angle_alpha   90.00
_cell.angle_beta   90.00
_cell.angle_gamma   90.00
#
_symmetry.space_group_name_H-M   'P 1'
#
loop_
_entity.id
_entity.type
_entity.pdbx_description
1 polymer ?
#
loop_
_entity_poly.entity_id
_entity_poly.type
_entity_poly.pdbx_seq_one_letter_code
_entity_poly.pdbx_strand_id
1 'polypeptide(L)'
;MKLVERHVITKSHYLWSACDHKAFLLKNLFNLANYHYRQHFFSYQKKLNFNQLYHKVSKSDDYQALPTKVSKQIIRRLDSAWSSYFSALREWKKQPNKFLGKPKIPKYKHKTKGRNILPYPDES
;
A
#
# COMPACT_ATOMS: atom_id res chain seq x y z
N MET A 1 -20.50 16.66 11.13
CA MET A 1 -20.11 15.24 11.34
C MET A 1 -21.01 14.40 10.42
N LYS A 2 -20.47 13.60 9.50
CA LYS A 2 -21.31 12.71 8.67
C LYS A 2 -21.64 11.46 9.50
N LEU A 3 -22.92 11.10 9.58
CA LEU A 3 -23.34 9.83 10.19
C LEU A 3 -22.83 8.70 9.28
N VAL A 4 -22.14 7.71 9.86
CA VAL A 4 -21.64 6.54 9.13
C VAL A 4 -22.02 5.29 9.89
N GLU A 5 -22.37 4.23 9.16
CA GLU A 5 -22.61 2.90 9.72
C GLU A 5 -21.28 2.16 9.91
N ARG A 6 -21.15 1.41 11.01
CA ARG A 6 -19.94 0.62 11.31
C ARG A 6 -20.32 -0.76 11.82
N HIS A 7 -19.97 -1.78 11.04
CA HIS A 7 -20.05 -3.18 11.48
C HIS A 7 -18.68 -3.65 12.00
N VAL A 8 -18.65 -4.24 13.19
CA VAL A 8 -17.43 -4.81 13.80
C VAL A 8 -17.51 -6.33 13.71
N ILE A 9 -16.60 -6.94 12.95
CA ILE A 9 -16.50 -8.39 12.77
C ILE A 9 -15.42 -8.93 13.71
N THR A 10 -15.82 -9.70 14.72
CA THR A 10 -14.91 -10.38 15.65
C THR A 10 -14.45 -11.73 15.10
N LYS A 11 -13.44 -12.35 15.73
CA LYS A 11 -12.89 -13.64 15.29
C LYS A 11 -13.91 -14.80 15.28
N SER A 12 -14.94 -14.73 16.11
CA SER A 12 -16.00 -15.73 16.18
C SER A 12 -17.03 -15.59 15.05
N HIS A 13 -17.02 -14.47 14.33
CA HIS A 13 -17.98 -14.23 13.25
C HIS A 13 -17.63 -15.04 12.01
N TYR A 14 -18.62 -15.64 11.35
CA TYR A 14 -18.42 -16.53 10.20
C TYR A 14 -17.66 -15.87 9.03
N LEU A 15 -17.87 -14.58 8.79
CA LEU A 15 -17.14 -13.81 7.77
C LEU A 15 -15.68 -13.47 8.12
N TRP A 16 -15.25 -13.64 9.38
CA TRP A 16 -13.94 -13.17 9.82
C TRP A 16 -12.80 -13.77 9.00
N SER A 17 -12.84 -15.10 8.79
CA SER A 17 -11.80 -15.82 8.06
C SER A 17 -11.67 -15.33 6.61
N ALA A 18 -12.79 -15.07 5.95
CA ALA A 18 -12.80 -14.53 4.59
C ALA A 18 -12.21 -13.11 4.52
N CYS A 19 -12.56 -12.24 5.47
CA CYS A 19 -12.00 -10.89 5.56
C CYS A 19 -10.48 -10.92 5.83
N ASP A 20 -10.04 -11.75 6.78
CA ASP A 20 -8.61 -11.88 7.12
C ASP A 20 -7.80 -12.41 5.94
N HIS A 21 -8.32 -13.43 5.24
CA HIS A 21 -7.67 -13.99 4.07
C HIS A 21 -7.47 -12.96 2.97
N LYS A 22 -8.50 -12.18 2.63
CA LYS A 22 -8.38 -11.11 1.62
C LYS A 22 -7.42 -10.00 2.07
N ALA A 23 -7.41 -9.66 3.36
CA ALA A 23 -6.47 -8.69 3.91
C ALA A 23 -5.01 -9.19 3.86
N PHE A 24 -4.81 -10.50 3.97
CA PHE A 24 -3.51 -11.14 3.77
C PHE A 24 -3.08 -11.11 2.29
N LEU A 25 -3.95 -11.48 1.35
CA LEU A 25 -3.66 -11.42 -0.09
C LEU A 25 -3.28 -10.00 -0.53
N LEU A 26 -4.04 -8.99 -0.09
CA LEU A 26 -3.76 -7.60 -0.44
C LEU A 26 -2.44 -7.08 0.17
N LYS A 27 -1.98 -7.70 1.27
CA LYS A 27 -0.65 -7.45 1.83
C LYS A 27 0.44 -8.04 0.95
N ASN A 28 0.24 -9.20 0.32
CA ASN A 28 1.21 -9.76 -0.64
C ASN A 28 1.38 -8.82 -1.83
N LEU A 29 0.29 -8.42 -2.47
CA LEU A 29 0.32 -7.47 -3.58
C LEU A 29 1.04 -6.16 -3.21
N PHE A 30 0.76 -5.62 -2.01
CA PHE A 30 1.46 -4.44 -1.52
C PHE A 30 2.97 -4.66 -1.39
N ASN A 31 3.40 -5.80 -0.84
CA ASN A 31 4.82 -6.11 -0.69
C ASN A 31 5.50 -6.33 -2.05
N LEU A 32 4.84 -7.02 -2.99
CA LEU A 32 5.33 -7.20 -4.37
C LEU A 32 5.51 -5.86 -5.09
N ALA A 33 4.48 -5.00 -5.05
CA ALA A 33 4.57 -3.67 -5.64
C ALA A 33 5.66 -2.82 -4.97
N ASN A 34 5.78 -2.89 -3.63
CA ASN A 34 6.81 -2.16 -2.90
C ASN A 34 8.21 -2.70 -3.19
N TYR A 35 8.36 -3.98 -3.50
CA TYR A 35 9.63 -4.55 -3.91
C TYR A 35 10.14 -3.86 -5.17
N HIS A 36 9.32 -3.72 -6.21
CA HIS A 36 9.73 -3.04 -7.43
C HIS A 36 10.11 -1.56 -7.20
N TYR A 37 9.35 -0.83 -6.38
CA TYR A 37 9.76 0.54 -6.01
C TYR A 37 11.09 0.58 -5.28
N ARG A 38 11.30 -0.31 -4.29
CA ARG A 38 12.53 -0.34 -3.49
C ARG A 38 13.75 -0.69 -4.34
N GLN A 39 13.63 -1.68 -5.23
CA GLN A 39 14.71 -2.03 -6.15
C GLN A 39 15.10 -0.83 -7.01
N HIS A 40 14.11 -0.16 -7.63
CA HIS A 40 14.37 1.03 -8.44
C HIS A 40 14.94 2.20 -7.61
N PHE A 41 14.44 2.40 -6.39
CA PHE A 41 14.98 3.41 -5.48
C PHE A 41 16.43 3.14 -5.10
N PHE A 42 16.79 1.89 -4.78
CA PHE A 42 18.17 1.58 -4.41
C PHE A 42 19.15 1.76 -5.57
N SER A 43 18.74 1.41 -6.79
CA SER A 43 19.58 1.58 -7.98
C SER A 43 19.68 3.03 -8.45
N TYR A 44 18.59 3.79 -8.43
CA TYR A 44 18.51 5.09 -9.12
C TYR A 44 18.18 6.28 -8.22
N GLN A 45 17.90 6.04 -6.92
CA GLN A 45 17.42 7.05 -5.96
C GLN A 45 16.15 7.80 -6.42
N LYS A 46 15.36 7.16 -7.28
CA LYS A 46 14.13 7.71 -7.87
C LYS A 46 12.94 6.79 -7.62
N LYS A 47 11.74 7.34 -7.76
CA LYS A 47 10.48 6.58 -7.76
C LYS A 47 10.23 6.05 -9.17
N LEU A 48 9.78 4.80 -9.27
CA LEU A 48 9.27 4.26 -10.53
C LEU A 48 7.99 5.03 -10.95
N ASN A 49 7.73 5.14 -12.25
CA ASN A 49 6.43 5.67 -12.70
C ASN A 49 5.30 4.69 -12.31
N PHE A 50 4.11 5.22 -11.98
CA PHE A 50 2.95 4.41 -11.63
C PHE A 50 2.57 3.39 -12.71
N ASN A 51 2.53 3.79 -13.99
CA ASN A 51 2.18 2.90 -15.09
C ASN A 51 3.22 1.79 -15.25
N GLN A 52 4.51 2.12 -15.12
CA GLN A 52 5.59 1.11 -15.15
C GLN A 52 5.45 0.11 -14.00
N LEU A 53 5.13 0.57 -12.79
CA LEU A 53 4.86 -0.33 -11.68
C LEU A 53 3.64 -1.21 -11.96
N TYR A 54 2.55 -0.60 -12.43
CA TYR A 54 1.31 -1.28 -12.72
C TYR A 54 1.51 -2.41 -13.73
N HIS A 55 2.20 -2.15 -14.84
CA HIS A 55 2.52 -3.19 -15.84
C HIS A 55 3.36 -4.34 -15.29
N LYS A 56 4.24 -4.07 -14.30
CA LYS A 56 5.03 -5.13 -13.65
C LYS A 56 4.19 -6.04 -12.76
N VAL A 57 3.15 -5.52 -12.12
CA VAL A 57 2.37 -6.29 -11.13
C VAL A 57 1.02 -6.76 -11.64
N SER A 58 0.45 -6.16 -12.68
CA SER A 58 -0.93 -6.43 -13.13
C SER A 58 -1.16 -7.85 -13.64
N LYS A 59 -0.09 -8.56 -14.02
CA LYS A 59 -0.14 -9.96 -14.47
C LYS A 59 0.25 -10.97 -13.38
N SER A 60 0.54 -10.50 -12.17
CA SER A 60 0.93 -11.39 -11.06
C SER A 60 -0.29 -12.06 -10.42
N ASP A 61 -0.08 -13.25 -9.87
CA ASP A 61 -1.09 -13.98 -9.10
C ASP A 61 -1.62 -13.12 -7.93
N ASP A 62 -0.74 -12.38 -7.25
CA ASP A 62 -1.10 -11.48 -6.16
C ASP A 62 -2.08 -10.37 -6.61
N TYR A 63 -1.97 -9.89 -7.85
CA TYR A 63 -2.88 -8.88 -8.39
C TYR A 63 -4.24 -9.48 -8.75
N GLN A 64 -4.21 -10.66 -9.37
CA GLN A 64 -5.41 -11.37 -9.86
C GLN A 64 -6.20 -12.05 -8.74
N ALA A 65 -5.58 -12.28 -7.57
CA ALA A 65 -6.22 -12.87 -6.40
C ALA A 65 -7.35 -12.01 -5.79
N LEU A 66 -7.48 -10.74 -6.20
CA LEU A 66 -8.47 -9.79 -5.70
C LEU A 66 -9.10 -9.00 -6.85
N PRO A 67 -10.30 -8.42 -6.66
CA PRO A 67 -10.92 -7.59 -7.68
C PRO A 67 -9.99 -6.44 -8.11
N THR A 68 -9.86 -6.25 -9.42
CA THR A 68 -8.99 -5.23 -10.07
C THR A 68 -9.07 -3.87 -9.39
N LYS A 69 -10.27 -3.43 -8.99
CA LYS A 69 -10.50 -2.15 -8.32
C LYS A 69 -9.76 -2.04 -6.98
N VAL A 70 -9.84 -3.09 -6.16
CA VAL A 70 -9.16 -3.17 -4.85
C VAL A 70 -7.64 -3.25 -5.05
N SER A 71 -7.20 -4.11 -5.96
CA SER A 71 -5.79 -4.30 -6.30
C SER A 71 -5.13 -3.00 -6.80
N LYS A 72 -5.79 -2.30 -7.73
CA LYS A 72 -5.31 -1.00 -8.24
C LYS A 72 -5.28 0.07 -7.15
N GLN A 73 -6.28 0.10 -6.28
CA GLN A 73 -6.36 1.10 -5.22
C GLN A 73 -5.26 0.92 -4.18
N ILE A 74 -4.87 -0.31 -3.82
CA ILE A 74 -3.74 -0.50 -2.90
C ILE A 74 -2.41 -0.05 -3.51
N ILE A 75 -2.21 -0.28 -4.82
CA ILE A 75 -1.02 0.17 -5.53
C ILE A 75 -0.97 1.71 -5.55
N ARG A 76 -2.11 2.39 -5.78
CA ARG A 76 -2.20 3.86 -5.69
C ARG A 76 -1.87 4.39 -4.31
N ARG A 77 -2.31 3.72 -3.24
CA ARG A 77 -1.97 4.11 -1.86
C ARG A 77 -0.47 3.99 -1.60
N LEU A 78 0.16 2.92 -2.10
CA LEU A 78 1.61 2.74 -2.02
C LEU A 78 2.34 3.81 -2.84
N ASP A 79 1.88 4.09 -4.05
CA ASP A 79 2.41 5.15 -4.93
C ASP A 79 2.40 6.51 -4.23
N SER A 80 1.28 6.86 -3.59
CA SER A 80 1.13 8.07 -2.78
C SER A 80 2.11 8.10 -1.62
N ALA A 81 2.27 6.99 -0.88
CA ALA A 81 3.23 6.91 0.23
C ALA A 81 4.67 7.16 -0.22
N TRP A 82 5.06 6.66 -1.40
CA TRP A 82 6.35 6.96 -2.00
C TRP A 82 6.48 8.43 -2.41
N SER A 83 5.46 9.02 -3.04
CA SER A 83 5.44 10.45 -3.36
C SER A 83 5.61 11.31 -2.10
N SER A 84 4.89 10.99 -1.03
CA SER A 84 5.00 11.67 0.27
C SER A 84 6.40 11.55 0.86
N TYR A 85 7.04 10.37 0.76
CA TYR A 85 8.43 10.20 1.20
C TYR A 85 9.38 11.16 0.47
N PHE A 86 9.30 11.26 -0.86
CA PHE A 86 10.16 12.17 -1.63
C PHE A 86 9.90 13.64 -1.31
N SER A 87 8.64 14.04 -1.18
CA SER A 87 8.27 15.39 -0.74
C SER A 87 8.81 15.71 0.66
N ALA A 88 8.62 14.79 1.61
CA ALA A 88 9.13 14.94 2.98
C ALA A 88 10.66 15.00 2.99
N LEU A 89 11.35 14.17 2.21
CA LEU A 89 12.81 14.18 2.12
C LEU A 89 13.33 15.51 1.56
N ARG A 90 12.67 16.07 0.54
CA ARG A 90 13.02 17.37 -0.02
C ARG A 90 12.87 18.48 1.01
N GLU A 91 11.77 18.48 1.75
CA GLU A 91 11.52 19.48 2.77
C GLU A 91 12.47 19.32 3.97
N TRP A 92 12.71 18.09 4.42
CA TRP A 92 13.68 17.79 5.46
C TRP A 92 15.09 18.27 5.11
N LYS A 93 15.52 18.16 3.84
CA LYS A 93 16.82 18.69 3.40
C LYS A 93 16.91 20.22 3.52
N LYS A 94 15.78 20.93 3.42
CA LYS A 94 15.73 22.41 3.55
C LYS A 94 15.59 22.85 5.00
N GLN A 95 14.73 22.18 5.76
CA GLN A 95 14.35 22.55 7.13
C GLN A 95 14.31 21.30 8.02
N PRO A 96 15.47 20.74 8.40
CA PRO A 96 15.53 19.51 9.19
C PRO A 96 14.82 19.62 10.55
N ASN A 97 14.83 20.80 11.15
CA ASN A 97 14.23 21.11 12.45
C ASN A 97 12.70 20.99 12.48
N LYS A 98 12.01 21.02 11.34
CA LYS A 98 10.56 20.76 11.25
C LYS A 98 10.19 19.29 11.42
N PHE A 99 11.17 18.40 11.50
CA PHE A 99 10.96 16.96 11.56
C PHE A 99 11.61 16.38 12.81
N LEU A 100 10.95 15.37 13.39
CA LEU A 100 11.51 14.59 14.50
C LEU A 100 12.68 13.67 14.07
N GLY A 101 12.97 13.62 12.77
CA GLY A 101 14.05 12.83 12.20
C GLY A 101 13.95 12.72 10.69
N LYS A 102 14.97 12.09 10.09
CA LYS A 102 15.03 11.89 8.64
C LYS A 102 13.85 11.04 8.15
N PRO A 103 13.10 11.46 7.12
CA PRO A 103 12.05 10.66 6.50
C PRO A 103 12.56 9.28 6.07
N LYS A 104 11.69 8.26 6.19
CA LYS A 104 12.02 6.86 5.90
C LYS A 104 11.14 6.34 4.76
N ILE A 105 11.72 5.50 3.91
CA ILE A 105 11.00 4.85 2.81
C ILE A 105 9.91 3.89 3.33
N PRO A 106 8.85 3.64 2.54
CA PRO A 106 7.85 2.62 2.86
C PRO A 106 8.46 1.24 3.13
N LYS A 107 8.11 0.66 4.29
CA LYS A 107 8.55 -0.67 4.72
C LYS A 107 7.66 -1.76 4.12
N TYR A 108 8.20 -2.98 4.06
CA TYR A 108 7.36 -4.16 3.85
C TYR A 108 6.49 -4.42 5.08
N LYS A 109 5.30 -4.97 4.82
CA LYS A 109 4.46 -5.57 5.85
C LYS A 109 5.00 -6.95 6.22
N HIS A 110 4.76 -7.39 7.45
CA HIS A 110 5.24 -8.67 7.95
C HIS A 110 4.77 -9.84 7.06
N LYS A 111 5.65 -10.81 6.77
CA LYS A 111 5.39 -11.91 5.83
C LYS A 111 4.15 -12.73 6.21
N THR A 112 4.10 -13.23 7.45
CA THR A 112 3.02 -14.09 7.97
C THR A 112 1.92 -13.31 8.69
N LYS A 113 2.29 -12.45 9.65
CA LYS A 113 1.37 -11.66 10.49
C LYS A 113 0.83 -10.38 9.85
N GLY A 114 1.34 -9.98 8.68
CA GLY A 114 0.95 -8.71 8.04
C GLY A 114 -0.43 -8.78 7.39
N ARG A 115 -1.17 -7.68 7.47
CA ARG A 115 -2.46 -7.49 6.80
C ARG A 115 -2.53 -6.12 6.12
N ASN A 116 -3.44 -5.99 5.17
CA ASN A 116 -3.75 -4.72 4.53
C ASN A 116 -5.23 -4.40 4.63
N ILE A 117 -5.52 -3.11 4.62
CA ILE A 117 -6.88 -2.61 4.49
C ILE A 117 -7.36 -2.84 3.05
N LEU A 118 -8.62 -3.25 2.90
CA LEU A 118 -9.26 -3.41 1.59
C LEU A 118 -10.10 -2.18 1.27
N PRO A 119 -9.59 -1.21 0.50
CA PRO A 119 -10.38 -0.06 0.11
C PRO A 119 -11.35 -0.46 -1.01
N TYR A 120 -12.64 -0.44 -0.69
CA TYR A 120 -13.72 -0.48 -1.66
C TYR A 120 -14.25 0.95 -1.80
N PRO A 121 -13.74 1.76 -2.72
CA PRO A 121 -14.30 3.08 -2.93
C PRO A 121 -15.68 2.95 -3.57
N ASP A 122 -16.66 3.67 -3.02
CA ASP A 122 -17.95 3.88 -3.67
C ASP A 122 -17.70 4.51 -5.04
N GLU A 123 -18.37 4.01 -6.07
CA GLU A 123 -18.38 4.69 -7.37
C GLU A 123 -19.23 5.95 -7.26
N SER A 124 -18.65 7.07 -7.67
CA SER A 124 -19.34 8.22 -8.24
C SER A 124 -19.43 8.03 -9.75
#